data_AF-A0A0N4UJ27-F1
#
_entry.id   AF-A0A0N4UJ27-F1
#
_cell.length_a   1.000
_cell.length_b   1.000
_cell.length_c   1.000
_cell.angle_alpha   90.00
_cell.angle_beta   90.00
_cell.angle_gamma   90.00
#
_symmetry.space_group_name_H-M   'P 1'
#
loop_
_entity.id
_entity.type
_entity.pdbx_description
1 polymer ?
#
loop_
_entity_poly.entity_id
_entity_poly.type
_entity_poly.pdbx_seq_one_letter_code
_entity_poly.pdbx_strand_id
1 'polypeptide(L)'
;MSLSYRRDSPISSPYGFAMKLAPKSSKIGRDVTESIIQQKRFPIAWFVTRRQSESKRERLVDELKNSMCKDYATEKLWNQGYQHDVIPLVLKRKFVQPFAPPHSFIAADDFTTAEQMANYLKYLMKNKTAYLEYFMWKKDYIAIYVDGNNHDMLERPWGICQLCRYLIKTQNYRILYKYL
;
A
#
# COMPACT_ATOMS: atom_id res chain seq x y z
N MET A 1 -1.93 -26.15 -3.53
CA MET A 1 -2.24 -24.74 -3.82
C MET A 1 -2.22 -24.00 -2.49
N SER A 2 -1.30 -23.06 -2.28
CA SER A 2 -1.18 -22.33 -1.00
C SER A 2 -1.79 -20.94 -1.11
N LEU A 3 -2.60 -20.57 -0.11
CA LEU A 3 -2.97 -19.17 0.11
C LEU A 3 -1.69 -18.42 0.48
N SER A 4 -1.39 -17.32 -0.21
CA SER A 4 -0.24 -16.48 0.14
C SER A 4 -0.57 -15.00 0.02
N TYR A 5 0.27 -14.15 0.63
CA TYR A 5 0.16 -12.69 0.52
C TYR A 5 0.69 -12.14 -0.81
N ARG A 6 1.27 -13.00 -1.66
CA ARG A 6 1.88 -12.59 -2.93
C ARG A 6 0.81 -12.28 -3.97
N ARG A 7 0.85 -11.09 -4.53
CA ARG A 7 -0.14 -10.63 -5.55
C ARG A 7 -0.08 -11.42 -6.86
N ASP A 8 1.01 -12.11 -7.14
CA ASP A 8 1.17 -13.00 -8.30
C ASP A 8 0.74 -14.45 -8.03
N SER A 9 0.31 -14.75 -6.79
CA SER A 9 -0.26 -16.06 -6.45
C SER A 9 -1.64 -16.25 -7.09
N PRO A 10 -1.96 -17.46 -7.59
CA PRO A 10 -3.31 -17.80 -8.03
C PRO A 10 -4.38 -17.55 -6.98
N ILE A 11 -3.99 -17.68 -5.70
CA ILE A 11 -4.81 -17.33 -4.55
C ILE A 11 -3.99 -16.37 -3.68
N SER A 12 -4.28 -15.08 -3.83
CA SER A 12 -3.64 -14.01 -3.09
C SER A 12 -4.59 -13.40 -2.07
N SER A 13 -4.13 -13.21 -0.84
CA SER A 13 -4.75 -12.32 0.15
C SER A 13 -3.72 -11.27 0.56
N PRO A 14 -3.51 -10.20 -0.24
CA PRO A 14 -2.52 -9.19 0.08
C PRO A 14 -2.99 -8.35 1.28
N TYR A 15 -2.05 -7.68 1.94
CA TYR A 15 -2.30 -6.86 3.14
C TYR A 15 -3.14 -5.60 2.90
N GLY A 16 -3.49 -5.27 1.66
CA GLY A 16 -4.29 -4.07 1.39
C GLY A 16 -4.44 -3.75 -0.09
N PHE A 17 -5.32 -2.80 -0.39
CA PHE A 17 -5.71 -2.45 -1.76
C PHE A 17 -6.05 -0.96 -1.88
N ALA A 18 -5.76 -0.39 -3.05
CA ALA A 18 -6.32 0.88 -3.46
C ALA A 18 -7.47 0.61 -4.44
N MET A 19 -8.65 1.13 -4.13
CA MET A 19 -9.82 1.03 -5.01
C MET A 19 -10.28 2.42 -5.42
N LYS A 20 -10.60 2.60 -6.70
CA LYS A 20 -11.20 3.84 -7.19
C LYS A 20 -12.65 3.94 -6.68
N LEU A 21 -13.00 5.07 -6.10
CA LEU A 21 -14.35 5.36 -5.63
C LEU A 21 -15.31 5.50 -6.83
N ALA A 22 -16.52 4.96 -6.69
CA ALA A 22 -17.56 5.19 -7.68
C ALA A 22 -18.07 6.63 -7.56
N PRO A 23 -18.58 7.25 -8.66
CA PRO A 23 -19.07 8.63 -8.61
C PRO A 23 -20.15 8.92 -7.56
N LYS A 24 -20.92 7.89 -7.17
CA LYS A 24 -22.00 7.97 -6.17
C LYS A 24 -21.56 7.57 -4.76
N SER A 25 -20.32 7.11 -4.58
CA SER A 25 -19.81 6.75 -3.25
C SER A 25 -19.50 8.02 -2.47
N SER A 26 -20.04 8.14 -1.24
CA SER A 26 -19.64 9.18 -0.31
C SER A 26 -18.14 9.12 -0.07
N LYS A 27 -17.47 10.26 0.14
CA LYS A 27 -16.08 10.30 0.59
C LYS A 27 -15.98 9.52 1.91
N ILE A 28 -15.41 8.31 1.88
CA ILE A 28 -15.26 7.46 3.08
C ILE A 28 -14.12 7.96 3.99
N GLY A 29 -13.28 8.89 3.53
CA GLY A 29 -12.14 9.42 4.27
C GLY A 29 -12.25 10.89 4.67
N ARG A 30 -11.43 11.29 5.65
CA ARG A 30 -11.17 12.71 5.97
C ARG A 30 -10.38 13.36 4.84
N ASP A 31 -10.83 14.51 4.36
CA ASP A 31 -10.04 15.34 3.43
C ASP A 31 -8.81 15.86 4.20
N VAL A 32 -7.62 15.64 3.66
CA VAL A 32 -6.39 16.15 4.29
C VAL A 32 -6.30 17.62 3.94
N THR A 33 -6.75 18.48 4.84
CA THR A 33 -6.72 19.94 4.66
C THR A 33 -5.41 20.52 5.19
N GLU A 34 -5.02 21.70 4.67
CA GLU A 34 -3.89 22.47 5.20
C GLU A 34 -3.91 22.61 6.72
N SER A 35 -5.08 22.85 7.32
CA SER A 35 -5.23 22.99 8.78
C SER A 35 -4.81 21.74 9.56
N ILE A 36 -5.12 20.54 9.05
CA ILE A 36 -4.72 19.26 9.67
C ILE A 36 -3.19 19.12 9.64
N ILE A 37 -2.58 19.48 8.51
CA ILE A 37 -1.13 19.41 8.33
C ILE A 37 -0.41 20.44 9.19
N GLN A 38 -0.95 21.64 9.33
CA GLN A 38 -0.40 22.70 10.18
C GLN A 38 -0.35 22.29 11.65
N GLN A 39 -1.32 21.50 12.11
CA GLN A 39 -1.37 20.96 13.47
C GLN A 39 -0.51 19.69 13.65
N LYS A 40 0.02 19.11 12.57
CA LYS A 40 0.71 17.83 12.60
C LYS A 40 2.09 17.96 13.27
N ARG A 41 2.32 17.15 14.30
CA ARG A 41 3.61 16.99 15.00
C ARG A 41 4.44 15.79 14.52
N PHE A 42 3.83 14.92 13.71
CA PHE A 42 4.40 13.65 13.24
C PHE A 42 5.27 13.82 11.98
N PRO A 43 6.20 12.88 11.70
CA PRO A 43 7.06 12.96 10.51
C PRO A 43 6.26 13.11 9.21
N ILE A 44 6.80 13.87 8.25
CA ILE A 44 6.16 14.07 6.93
C ILE A 44 6.10 12.78 6.12
N ALA A 45 7.07 11.89 6.32
CA ALA A 45 7.24 10.70 5.50
C ALA A 45 7.71 9.52 6.35
N TRP A 46 7.34 8.31 5.95
CA TRP A 46 7.61 7.07 6.67
C TRP A 46 8.31 6.05 5.79
N PHE A 47 9.51 5.59 6.17
CA PHE A 47 10.20 4.50 5.48
C PHE A 47 9.47 3.18 5.66
N VAL A 48 9.01 2.63 4.55
CA VAL A 48 8.41 1.31 4.48
C VAL A 48 9.54 0.28 4.52
N THR A 49 9.87 -0.20 5.72
CA THR A 49 10.92 -1.22 5.95
C THR A 49 10.42 -2.35 6.83
N ARG A 50 10.91 -3.58 6.61
CA ARG A 50 10.56 -4.76 7.41
C ARG A 50 11.00 -4.66 8.88
N ARG A 51 12.15 -4.04 9.18
CA ARG A 51 12.74 -4.03 10.53
C ARG A 51 12.63 -2.69 11.28
N GLN A 52 12.35 -2.79 12.58
CA GLN A 52 12.56 -1.73 13.57
C GLN A 52 14.08 -1.58 13.74
N SER A 53 14.62 -0.38 13.51
CA SER A 53 16.06 -0.16 13.47
C SER A 53 16.61 0.07 14.89
N GLU A 54 17.35 -0.91 15.42
CA GLU A 54 18.34 -0.66 16.48
C GLU A 54 19.67 -0.32 15.79
N SER A 55 20.18 0.88 16.04
CA SER A 55 21.29 1.51 15.30
C SER A 55 22.56 0.63 15.16
N LYS A 56 22.78 0.02 13.98
CA LYS A 56 24.09 -0.41 13.42
C LYS A 56 24.12 -0.15 11.91
N ARG A 57 24.25 1.13 11.55
CA ARG A 57 23.90 1.72 10.23
C ARG A 57 24.47 1.01 9.00
N GLU A 58 25.69 0.46 9.05
CA GLU A 58 26.31 -0.20 7.89
C GLU A 58 25.75 -1.60 7.63
N ARG A 59 25.67 -2.45 8.66
CA ARG A 59 25.11 -3.81 8.56
C ARG A 59 23.66 -3.81 8.06
N LEU A 60 22.92 -2.73 8.37
CA LEU A 60 21.55 -2.55 7.91
C LEU A 60 21.44 -2.39 6.39
N VAL A 61 22.40 -1.77 5.69
CA VAL A 61 22.30 -1.55 4.23
C VAL A 61 22.38 -2.86 3.46
N ASP A 62 23.32 -3.73 3.80
CA ASP A 62 23.48 -5.02 3.13
C ASP A 62 22.35 -5.98 3.46
N GLU A 63 21.89 -5.96 4.71
CA GLU A 63 20.73 -6.76 5.10
C GLU A 63 19.41 -6.20 4.54
N LEU A 64 19.30 -4.90 4.29
CA LEU A 64 18.16 -4.29 3.59
C LEU A 64 18.09 -4.83 2.15
N LYS A 65 19.23 -4.97 1.46
CA LYS A 65 19.28 -5.58 0.11
C LYS A 65 18.82 -7.04 0.12
N ASN A 66 19.26 -7.82 1.11
CA ASN A 66 18.94 -9.26 1.19
C ASN A 66 17.53 -9.53 1.70
N SER A 67 16.96 -8.63 2.51
CA SER A 67 15.58 -8.73 3.00
C SER A 67 14.54 -8.06 2.10
N MET A 68 14.92 -7.68 0.87
CA MET A 68 14.04 -7.14 -0.18
C MET A 68 13.05 -8.19 -0.70
N CYS A 69 12.14 -8.66 0.15
CA CYS A 69 10.96 -9.36 -0.30
C CYS A 69 10.00 -8.32 -0.90
N LYS A 70 9.72 -8.44 -2.22
CA LYS A 70 8.72 -7.65 -2.96
C LYS A 70 7.42 -7.44 -2.18
N ASP A 71 6.99 -8.45 -1.44
CA ASP A 71 5.65 -8.51 -0.86
C ASP A 71 5.58 -8.02 0.60
N TYR A 72 6.65 -8.08 1.40
CA TYR A 72 6.60 -7.65 2.81
C TYR A 72 6.63 -6.13 2.98
N ALA A 73 7.14 -5.40 1.98
CA ALA A 73 7.00 -3.95 1.92
C ALA A 73 5.51 -3.52 1.93
N THR A 74 4.57 -4.41 1.59
CA THR A 74 3.17 -4.03 1.45
C THR A 74 2.43 -3.88 2.78
N GLU A 75 2.65 -4.71 3.79
CA GLU A 75 1.92 -4.61 5.07
C GLU A 75 2.05 -3.22 5.72
N LYS A 76 3.29 -2.77 5.93
CA LYS A 76 3.55 -1.46 6.54
C LYS A 76 3.19 -0.30 5.62
N LEU A 77 3.24 -0.48 4.31
CA LEU A 77 2.73 0.52 3.36
C LEU A 77 1.24 0.78 3.62
N TRP A 78 0.43 -0.29 3.76
CA TRP A 78 -1.01 -0.16 3.96
C TRP A 78 -1.36 0.30 5.38
N ASN A 79 -0.73 -0.31 6.39
CA ASN A 79 -1.01 -0.04 7.80
C ASN A 79 -0.43 1.32 8.26
N GLN A 80 0.87 1.53 8.07
CA GLN A 80 1.57 2.72 8.60
C GLN A 80 1.71 3.85 7.58
N GLY A 81 1.60 3.54 6.29
CA GLY A 81 1.61 4.54 5.23
C GLY A 81 0.23 5.15 5.03
N TYR A 82 -0.70 4.39 4.45
CA TYR A 82 -1.97 4.93 3.97
C TYR A 82 -3.05 5.15 5.05
N GLN A 83 -2.99 4.49 6.21
CA GLN A 83 -3.90 4.80 7.33
C GLN A 83 -3.54 6.11 8.05
N HIS A 84 -2.40 6.72 7.72
CA HIS A 84 -1.92 7.93 8.36
C HIS A 84 -1.71 9.03 7.31
N ASP A 85 -1.71 10.29 7.75
CA ASP A 85 -1.45 11.43 6.86
C ASP A 85 0.06 11.64 6.64
N VAL A 86 0.77 10.55 6.30
CA VAL A 86 2.21 10.50 6.03
C VAL A 86 2.46 10.03 4.60
N ILE A 87 3.54 10.49 3.98
CA ILE A 87 3.94 10.00 2.65
C ILE A 87 4.78 8.72 2.83
N PRO A 88 4.35 7.57 2.30
CA PRO A 88 5.17 6.36 2.33
C PRO A 88 6.45 6.53 1.48
N LEU A 89 7.60 6.19 2.06
CA LEU A 89 8.88 6.10 1.37
C LEU A 89 9.19 4.64 1.09
N VAL A 90 9.22 4.27 -0.19
CA VAL A 90 9.45 2.90 -0.64
C VAL A 90 10.82 2.80 -1.30
N LEU A 91 11.42 1.60 -1.33
CA LEU A 91 12.75 1.44 -1.94
C LEU A 91 12.73 1.49 -3.47
N LYS A 92 11.75 0.81 -4.09
CA LYS A 92 11.62 0.75 -5.55
C LYS A 92 10.20 1.02 -6.01
N ARG A 93 10.03 1.99 -6.92
CA ARG A 93 8.72 2.39 -7.47
C ARG A 93 7.96 1.22 -8.07
N LYS A 94 8.63 0.40 -8.88
CA LYS A 94 8.03 -0.71 -9.62
C LYS A 94 7.32 -1.76 -8.75
N PHE A 95 7.71 -1.87 -7.47
CA PHE A 95 7.11 -2.85 -6.57
C PHE A 95 5.79 -2.38 -5.95
N VAL A 96 5.52 -1.07 -5.96
CA VAL A 96 4.36 -0.48 -5.28
C VAL A 96 3.41 0.22 -6.26
N GLN A 97 3.96 0.83 -7.31
CA GLN A 97 3.21 1.54 -8.35
C GLN A 97 2.03 0.76 -8.95
N PRO A 98 2.09 -0.56 -9.20
CA PRO A 98 0.97 -1.28 -9.82
C PRO A 98 -0.31 -1.35 -8.97
N PHE A 99 -0.25 -1.10 -7.67
CA PHE A 99 -1.38 -1.27 -6.76
C PHE A 99 -1.60 -0.13 -5.77
N ALA A 100 -0.64 0.79 -5.65
CA ALA A 100 -0.80 2.01 -4.89
C ALA A 100 -1.63 3.04 -5.68
N PRO A 101 -2.34 3.97 -4.99
CA PRO A 101 -2.94 5.12 -5.66
C PRO A 101 -1.87 5.93 -6.40
N PRO A 102 -2.20 6.59 -7.53
CA PRO A 102 -1.26 7.43 -8.25
C PRO A 102 -0.78 8.58 -7.35
N HIS A 103 0.48 8.99 -7.52
CA HIS A 103 1.08 10.13 -6.81
C HIS A 103 0.87 10.09 -5.28
N SER A 104 0.97 8.91 -4.66
CA SER A 104 0.68 8.70 -3.23
C SER A 104 1.88 8.29 -2.38
N PHE A 105 3.05 8.08 -3.00
CA PHE A 105 4.28 7.62 -2.35
C PHE A 105 5.51 8.16 -3.07
N ILE A 106 6.64 8.16 -2.39
CA ILE A 106 7.95 8.52 -2.93
C ILE A 106 8.83 7.27 -2.96
N ALA A 107 9.51 7.01 -4.07
CA ALA A 107 10.43 5.90 -4.16
C ALA A 107 11.88 6.39 -4.05
N ALA A 108 12.71 5.65 -3.33
CA ALA A 108 14.13 5.96 -3.17
C ALA A 108 14.90 5.84 -4.49
N ASP A 109 14.46 4.96 -5.40
CA ASP A 109 15.02 4.80 -6.75
C ASP A 109 14.61 5.90 -7.74
N ASP A 110 13.76 6.86 -7.34
CA ASP A 110 13.50 8.07 -8.14
C ASP A 110 14.68 9.07 -8.06
N PHE A 111 15.59 8.89 -7.10
CA PHE A 111 16.72 9.79 -6.85
C PHE A 111 18.04 9.09 -7.16
N THR A 112 19.00 9.82 -7.74
CA THR A 112 20.33 9.27 -8.03
C THR A 112 21.15 9.09 -6.76
N THR A 113 20.95 9.96 -5.77
CA THR A 113 21.68 9.96 -4.50
C THR A 113 20.74 10.16 -3.31
N ALA A 114 21.15 9.65 -2.13
CA ALA A 114 20.42 9.88 -0.88
C ALA A 114 20.32 11.37 -0.52
N GLU A 115 21.28 12.19 -0.95
CA GLU A 115 21.28 13.64 -0.76
C GLU A 115 20.15 14.31 -1.55
N GLN A 116 19.95 13.94 -2.83
CA GLN A 116 18.84 14.44 -3.63
C GLN A 116 17.48 14.10 -2.99
N MET A 117 17.32 12.86 -2.51
CA MET A 117 16.13 12.45 -1.78
C MET A 117 15.93 13.29 -0.51
N ALA A 118 16.99 13.50 0.28
CA ALA A 118 16.92 14.32 1.49
C ALA A 118 16.56 15.78 1.20
N ASN A 119 17.11 16.36 0.12
CA ASN A 119 16.79 17.73 -0.31
C ASN A 119 15.33 17.84 -0.78
N TYR A 120 14.81 16.83 -1.47
CA TYR A 120 13.41 16.77 -1.85
C TYR A 120 12.48 16.68 -0.63
N LEU A 121 12.82 15.85 0.37
CA LEU A 121 12.07 15.79 1.62
C LEU A 121 12.09 17.14 2.37
N LYS A 122 13.24 17.82 2.43
CA LYS A 122 13.35 19.18 2.99
C LYS A 122 12.48 20.19 2.23
N TYR A 123 12.39 20.07 0.92
CA TYR A 123 11.49 20.87 0.09
C TYR A 123 10.03 20.63 0.49
N LEU A 124 9.59 19.37 0.60
CA LEU A 124 8.23 19.04 1.03
C LEU A 124 7.91 19.50 2.46
N MET A 125 8.89 19.51 3.37
CA MET A 125 8.70 20.06 4.71
C MET A 125 8.42 21.57 4.70
N LYS A 126 8.99 22.31 3.74
CA LYS A 126 8.82 23.76 3.61
C LYS A 126 7.61 24.13 2.75
N ASN A 127 7.34 23.37 1.70
CA ASN A 127 6.25 23.60 0.77
C ASN A 127 5.04 22.70 1.10
N LYS A 128 4.11 23.26 1.87
CA LYS A 128 2.89 22.56 2.30
C LYS A 128 1.95 22.22 1.15
N THR A 129 1.90 23.05 0.12
CA THR A 129 1.09 22.81 -1.08
C THR A 129 1.59 21.57 -1.82
N ALA A 130 2.90 21.49 -2.07
CA ALA A 130 3.51 20.30 -2.68
C ALA A 130 3.36 19.05 -1.81
N TYR A 131 3.42 19.19 -0.48
CA TYR A 131 3.14 18.07 0.42
C TYR A 131 1.68 17.61 0.35
N LEU A 132 0.72 18.53 0.18
CA LEU A 132 -0.70 18.22 0.05
C LEU A 132 -1.07 17.49 -1.25
N GLU A 133 -0.33 17.74 -2.33
CA GLU A 133 -0.52 17.06 -3.61
C GLU A 133 -0.45 15.53 -3.45
N TYR A 134 0.41 15.04 -2.55
CA TYR A 134 0.54 13.61 -2.22
C TYR A 134 -0.68 12.98 -1.53
N PHE A 135 -1.68 13.76 -1.14
CA PHE A 135 -2.93 13.29 -0.53
C PHE A 135 -4.15 13.51 -1.42
N MET A 136 -3.99 14.12 -2.60
CA MET A 136 -5.10 14.38 -3.53
C MET A 136 -5.78 13.10 -4.01
N TRP A 137 -5.03 11.98 -4.10
CA TRP A 137 -5.58 10.68 -4.47
C TRP A 137 -6.72 10.22 -3.55
N LYS A 138 -6.79 10.70 -2.30
CA LYS A 138 -7.87 10.37 -1.35
C LYS A 138 -9.25 10.84 -1.82
N LYS A 139 -9.32 11.74 -2.81
CA LYS A 139 -10.58 12.18 -3.44
C LYS A 139 -11.20 11.11 -4.32
N ASP A 140 -10.35 10.33 -4.99
CA ASP A 140 -10.76 9.37 -6.02
C ASP A 140 -10.54 7.92 -5.62
N TYR A 141 -9.76 7.66 -4.56
CA TYR A 141 -9.39 6.32 -4.13
C TYR A 141 -9.56 6.13 -2.63
N ILE A 142 -9.92 4.90 -2.25
CA ILE A 142 -9.83 4.40 -0.88
C ILE A 142 -8.66 3.43 -0.77
N ALA A 143 -7.88 3.56 0.31
CA ALA A 143 -6.83 2.61 0.67
C ALA A 143 -7.30 1.74 1.84
N ILE A 144 -7.52 0.45 1.56
CA ILE A 144 -8.01 -0.54 2.51
C ILE A 144 -6.80 -1.32 3.03
N TYR A 145 -6.68 -1.43 4.36
CA TYR A 145 -5.72 -2.30 5.02
C TYR A 145 -6.44 -3.54 5.53
N VAL A 146 -5.98 -4.72 5.14
CA VAL A 146 -6.57 -6.01 5.50
C VAL A 146 -5.71 -6.62 6.61
N ASP A 147 -6.14 -6.49 7.86
CA ASP A 147 -5.47 -7.03 9.04
C ASP A 147 -5.93 -8.46 9.41
N GLY A 148 -6.98 -8.95 8.76
CA GLY A 148 -7.59 -10.25 9.03
C GLY A 148 -8.59 -10.27 10.20
N ASN A 149 -8.79 -9.14 10.90
CA ASN A 149 -9.72 -9.01 12.02
C ASN A 149 -10.94 -8.17 11.64
N ASN A 150 -10.74 -7.07 10.91
CA ASN A 150 -11.82 -6.25 10.38
C ASN A 150 -12.12 -6.74 8.96
N HIS A 151 -13.34 -7.25 8.75
CA HIS A 151 -13.85 -7.59 7.43
C HIS A 151 -14.99 -6.63 7.12
N ASP A 152 -14.68 -5.50 6.48
CA ASP A 152 -15.73 -4.63 5.95
C ASP A 152 -16.60 -5.40 4.93
N MET A 153 -17.83 -4.95 4.67
CA MET A 153 -18.70 -5.59 3.66
C MET A 153 -18.09 -5.62 2.24
N LEU A 154 -17.09 -4.77 1.97
CA LEU A 154 -16.29 -4.75 0.74
C LEU A 154 -15.16 -5.80 0.75
N GLU A 155 -14.83 -6.32 1.93
CA GLU A 155 -13.87 -7.39 2.21
C GLU A 155 -14.57 -8.75 2.32
N ARG A 156 -15.31 -9.17 1.29
CA ARG A 156 -15.56 -10.62 1.18
C ARG A 156 -14.21 -11.30 1.14
N PRO A 157 -13.87 -12.26 2.02
CA PRO A 157 -12.51 -12.76 2.19
C PRO A 157 -11.97 -13.22 0.85
N TRP A 158 -11.18 -12.34 0.22
CA TRP A 158 -10.82 -12.48 -1.18
C TRP A 158 -10.06 -13.79 -1.34
N GLY A 159 -9.31 -14.26 -0.34
CA GLY A 159 -8.70 -15.60 -0.35
C GLY A 159 -9.69 -16.73 -0.68
N ILE A 160 -10.81 -16.85 0.05
CA ILE A 160 -11.79 -17.94 -0.17
C ILE A 160 -12.60 -17.70 -1.44
N CYS A 161 -13.08 -16.47 -1.70
CA CYS A 161 -13.81 -16.19 -2.93
C CYS A 161 -12.93 -16.33 -4.18
N GLN A 162 -11.65 -15.95 -4.13
CA GLN A 162 -10.66 -16.14 -5.19
C GLN A 162 -10.34 -17.62 -5.35
N LEU A 163 -10.18 -18.38 -4.26
CA LEU A 163 -10.09 -19.84 -4.31
C LEU A 163 -11.32 -20.43 -5.02
N CYS A 164 -12.55 -20.06 -4.63
CA CYS A 164 -13.76 -20.53 -5.29
C CYS A 164 -13.80 -20.14 -6.77
N ARG A 165 -13.50 -18.88 -7.13
CA ARG A 165 -13.43 -18.42 -8.53
C ARG A 165 -12.37 -19.17 -9.32
N TYR A 166 -11.22 -19.45 -8.71
CA TYR A 166 -10.14 -20.21 -9.32
C TYR A 166 -10.55 -21.67 -9.53
N LEU A 167 -11.15 -22.31 -8.51
CA LEU A 167 -11.68 -23.67 -8.61
C LEU A 167 -12.76 -23.76 -9.69
N ILE A 168 -13.71 -22.82 -9.75
CA ILE A 168 -14.75 -22.79 -10.78
C ILE A 168 -14.16 -22.58 -12.19
N LYS A 169 -13.13 -21.75 -12.35
CA LYS A 169 -12.46 -21.54 -13.65
C LYS A 169 -11.62 -22.73 -14.09
N THR A 170 -10.97 -23.42 -13.16
CA THR A 170 -10.11 -24.58 -13.46
C THR A 170 -10.90 -25.87 -13.62
N GLN A 171 -11.99 -26.01 -12.87
CA GLN A 171 -12.98 -27.05 -13.07
C GLN A 171 -13.87 -26.66 -14.25
N ASN A 172 -13.46 -27.08 -15.45
CA ASN A 172 -14.33 -27.15 -16.62
C ASN A 172 -15.42 -28.24 -16.44
N TYR A 173 -16.02 -28.34 -15.25
CA TYR A 173 -17.16 -29.18 -15.02
C TYR A 173 -18.33 -28.52 -15.76
N ARG A 174 -18.67 -29.12 -16.91
CA ARG A 174 -20.07 -29.21 -17.32
C ARG A 174 -20.84 -29.55 -16.05
N ILE A 175 -21.58 -28.58 -15.51
CA ILE A 175 -22.53 -28.83 -14.43
C ILE A 175 -23.57 -29.76 -15.07
N LEU A 176 -23.31 -31.06 -15.01
CA LEU A 176 -24.30 -32.07 -15.26
C LEU A 176 -25.24 -31.97 -14.06
N TYR A 177 -26.28 -31.16 -14.21
CA TYR A 177 -27.54 -31.49 -13.55
C TYR A 177 -28.00 -32.82 -14.15
N LYS A 178 -27.42 -33.93 -13.66
CA LYS A 178 -28.00 -35.25 -13.83
C LYS A 178 -28.81 -35.51 -12.58
N TYR A 179 -30.10 -35.22 -12.71
CA TYR A 179 -31.23 -35.83 -12.00
C TYR A 179 -30.98 -36.30 -10.57
N LEU A 180 -31.31 -35.44 -9.62
CA LEU A 180 -31.99 -35.82 -8.38
C LEU A 180 -33.15 -34.85 -8.17
#